data_AF-A0A9J6GUV2-F1
#
_entry.id   AF-A0A9J6GUV2-F1
#
_cell.length_a   1.000
_cell.length_b   1.000
_cell.length_c   1.000
_cell.angle_alpha   90.00
_cell.angle_beta   90.00
_cell.angle_gamma   90.00
#
_symmetry.space_group_name_H-M   'P 1'
#
loop_
_entity.id
_entity.type
_entity.pdbx_description
1 polymer ?
#
loop_
_entity_poly.entity_id
_entity_poly.type
_entity_poly.pdbx_seq_one_letter_code
_entity_poly.pdbx_strand_id
1 'polypeptide(L)'
;MLDKNFVFLIAVGYIEPVLNVGSLTDVIHKFPHVSEGGRFKPNNCTSRHRVAILIPYRNRSEHLNVLLYNLHRFLAQQQLDYGVFVIEQVSEAYYVVTSTAVTSFFCIFAVRNSHFLFAKS
;
A
#
# COMPACT_ATOMS: atom_id res chain seq x y z
N MET A 1 21.13 17.93 -3.29
CA MET A 1 21.45 16.62 -2.69
C MET A 1 20.17 15.83 -2.65
N LEU A 2 19.85 15.09 -3.71
CA LEU A 2 18.68 14.22 -3.72
C LEU A 2 19.01 13.06 -2.78
N ASP A 3 18.21 12.87 -1.75
CA ASP A 3 18.35 11.72 -0.86
C ASP A 3 18.39 10.44 -1.70
N LYS A 4 19.33 9.55 -1.39
CA LYS A 4 19.53 8.25 -2.06
C LYS A 4 18.25 7.39 -2.10
N ASN A 5 17.24 7.74 -1.30
CA ASN A 5 15.90 7.15 -1.28
C ASN A 5 15.06 7.49 -2.52
N PHE A 6 15.23 8.67 -3.14
CA PHE A 6 14.45 9.05 -4.32
C PHE A 6 14.90 8.32 -5.60
N VAL A 7 16.14 7.84 -5.62
CA VAL A 7 16.73 7.10 -6.76
C VAL A 7 16.07 5.73 -6.96
N PHE A 8 15.40 5.18 -5.94
CA PHE A 8 14.78 3.84 -6.01
C PHE A 8 13.59 3.77 -6.98
N LEU A 9 12.91 4.89 -7.24
CA LEU A 9 11.75 4.96 -8.13
C LEU A 9 12.12 4.94 -9.63
N ILE A 10 13.39 5.17 -9.98
CA ILE A 10 13.81 5.40 -11.37
C ILE A 10 14.25 4.09 -12.07
N ALA A 11 14.50 3.01 -11.33
CA ALA A 11 15.04 1.76 -11.89
C ALA A 11 14.06 0.99 -12.79
N VAL A 12 12.76 1.27 -12.68
CA VAL A 12 11.71 0.51 -13.37
C VAL A 12 11.44 1.05 -14.79
N GLY A 13 11.79 2.31 -15.06
CA GLY A 13 11.51 2.97 -16.33
C GLY A 13 10.02 3.30 -16.53
N TYR A 14 9.61 3.49 -17.78
CA TYR A 14 8.21 3.77 -18.11
C TYR A 14 7.36 2.50 -18.03
N ILE A 15 6.26 2.59 -17.29
CA ILE A 15 5.20 1.57 -17.29
C ILE A 15 3.90 2.25 -17.69
N GLU A 16 3.25 1.69 -18.70
CA GLU A 16 1.90 2.11 -19.07
C GLU A 16 0.91 1.65 -17.98
N PRO A 17 0.13 2.59 -17.39
CA PRO A 17 -0.81 2.27 -16.33
C PRO A 17 -2.04 1.57 -16.88
N VAL A 18 -2.46 0.51 -16.22
CA VAL A 18 -3.74 -0.15 -16.52
C VAL A 18 -4.85 0.66 -15.87
N LEU A 19 -5.79 1.19 -16.66
CA LEU A 19 -6.89 2.03 -16.18
C LEU A 19 -8.22 1.27 -16.01
N ASN A 20 -8.32 0.09 -16.61
CA ASN A 20 -9.51 -0.76 -16.52
C ASN A 20 -9.17 -2.02 -15.72
N VAL A 21 -9.64 -2.04 -14.47
CA VAL A 21 -9.49 -3.16 -13.54
C VAL A 21 -10.89 -3.49 -13.05
N GLY A 22 -11.27 -4.77 -13.12
CA GLY A 22 -12.60 -5.21 -12.70
C GLY A 22 -12.80 -5.07 -11.19
N SER A 23 -12.62 -6.16 -10.47
CA SER A 23 -12.83 -6.26 -9.04
C SER A 23 -11.51 -6.35 -8.26
N LEU A 24 -11.57 -6.12 -6.95
CA LEU A 24 -10.42 -6.35 -6.07
C LEU A 24 -9.94 -7.81 -6.13
N THR A 25 -10.87 -8.75 -6.29
CA THR A 25 -10.58 -10.19 -6.44
C THR A 25 -9.67 -10.45 -7.64
N ASP A 26 -9.89 -9.74 -8.75
CA ASP A 26 -9.05 -9.86 -9.95
C ASP A 26 -7.62 -9.38 -9.69
N VAL A 27 -7.46 -8.33 -8.88
CA VAL A 27 -6.15 -7.85 -8.44
C VAL A 27 -5.45 -8.91 -7.60
N ILE A 28 -6.14 -9.49 -6.62
CA ILE A 28 -5.59 -10.54 -5.74
C ILE A 28 -5.12 -11.75 -6.56
N HIS A 29 -5.94 -12.23 -7.50
CA HIS A 29 -5.57 -13.35 -8.36
C HIS A 29 -4.38 -13.04 -9.28
N LYS A 30 -4.20 -11.78 -9.69
CA LYS A 30 -3.09 -11.37 -10.56
C LYS A 30 -1.74 -11.37 -9.81
N PHE A 31 -1.76 -11.14 -8.50
CA PHE A 31 -0.55 -11.03 -7.69
C PHE A 31 -0.52 -12.10 -6.58
N PRO A 32 -0.40 -13.40 -6.92
CA PRO A 32 -0.45 -14.50 -5.93
C PRO A 32 0.74 -14.52 -4.96
N HIS A 33 1.79 -13.74 -5.25
CA HIS A 33 2.95 -13.56 -4.37
C HIS A 33 2.73 -12.47 -3.31
N VAL A 34 1.65 -11.69 -3.42
CA VAL A 34 1.21 -10.77 -2.38
C VAL A 34 0.40 -11.57 -1.36
N SER A 35 0.90 -11.55 -0.13
CA SER A 35 0.23 -12.17 1.02
C SER A 35 -0.98 -11.35 1.48
N GLU A 36 -1.84 -11.99 2.26
CA GLU A 36 -3.01 -11.36 2.88
C GLU A 36 -2.65 -10.03 3.56
N GLY A 37 -3.55 -9.05 3.42
CA GLY A 37 -3.30 -7.69 3.90
C GLY A 37 -2.35 -6.85 3.04
N GLY A 38 -2.08 -7.25 1.80
CA GLY A 38 -1.36 -6.43 0.82
C GLY A 38 0.14 -6.36 1.05
N ARG A 39 0.74 -7.41 1.62
CA ARG A 39 2.18 -7.48 1.94
C ARG A 39 2.93 -8.30 0.90
N PHE A 40 4.10 -7.81 0.50
CA PHE A 40 5.02 -8.51 -0.36
C PHE A 40 6.43 -8.49 0.21
N LYS A 41 7.10 -9.63 0.12
CA LYS A 41 8.52 -9.77 0.45
C LYS A 41 9.19 -10.58 -0.66
N PRO A 42 10.36 -10.17 -1.17
CA PRO A 42 11.09 -10.96 -2.15
C PRO A 42 11.57 -12.29 -1.53
N ASN A 43 11.39 -13.39 -2.25
CA ASN A 43 11.78 -14.73 -1.80
C ASN A 43 13.29 -14.99 -1.97
N ASN A 44 13.89 -14.37 -2.99
CA ASN A 44 15.26 -14.68 -3.43
C ASN A 44 16.32 -13.73 -2.83
N CYS A 45 15.91 -12.71 -2.08
CA CYS A 45 16.84 -11.76 -1.48
C CYS A 45 16.26 -11.15 -0.19
N THR A 46 17.13 -10.62 0.66
CA THR A 46 16.70 -9.77 1.78
C THR A 46 16.66 -8.33 1.28
N SER A 47 15.46 -7.74 1.25
CA SER A 47 15.32 -6.36 0.80
C SER A 47 16.03 -5.39 1.75
N ARG A 48 16.70 -4.38 1.17
CA ARG A 48 17.35 -3.31 1.95
C ARG A 48 16.34 -2.34 2.56
N HIS A 49 15.13 -2.28 2.01
CA HIS A 49 14.12 -1.32 2.38
C HIS A 49 12.85 -2.05 2.78
N ARG A 50 12.34 -1.71 3.98
CA ARG A 50 11.02 -2.10 4.44
C ARG A 50 10.11 -0.88 4.42
N VAL A 51 9.05 -0.93 3.62
CA VAL A 51 8.21 0.24 3.31
C VAL A 51 6.75 -0.02 3.71
N ALA A 52 6.18 0.88 4.51
CA ALA A 52 4.74 0.92 4.76
C ALA A 52 4.12 2.01 3.90
N ILE A 53 3.18 1.64 3.03
CA ILE A 53 2.48 2.57 2.12
C ILE A 53 1.09 2.80 2.68
N LEU A 54 0.81 4.03 3.07
CA LEU A 54 -0.47 4.44 3.63
C LEU A 54 -1.28 5.15 2.54
N ILE A 55 -2.40 4.57 2.15
CA ILE A 55 -3.30 5.12 1.13
C ILE A 55 -4.55 5.67 1.84
N PRO A 56 -4.70 7.00 1.96
CA PRO A 56 -5.97 7.56 2.39
C PRO A 56 -7.04 7.27 1.33
N TYR A 57 -8.20 6.81 1.76
CA TYR A 57 -9.26 6.35 0.87
C TYR A 57 -10.64 6.82 1.34
N ARG A 58 -11.48 7.25 0.40
CA ARG A 58 -12.88 7.63 0.63
C ARG A 58 -13.71 7.30 -0.59
N ASN A 59 -14.65 6.36 -0.46
CA ASN A 59 -15.74 6.05 -1.41
C ASN A 59 -15.37 6.07 -2.92
N ARG A 60 -14.23 5.47 -3.31
CA ARG A 60 -13.76 5.43 -4.71
C ARG A 60 -13.12 4.08 -5.07
N SER A 61 -13.88 3.01 -4.93
CA SER A 61 -13.38 1.63 -5.03
C SER A 61 -12.74 1.33 -6.39
N GLU A 62 -13.31 1.85 -7.48
CA GLU A 62 -12.75 1.68 -8.83
C GLU A 62 -11.33 2.26 -8.95
N HIS A 63 -11.13 3.48 -8.44
CA HIS A 63 -9.80 4.11 -8.44
C HIS A 63 -8.82 3.35 -7.54
N LEU A 64 -9.30 2.83 -6.41
CA LEU A 64 -8.48 2.04 -5.52
C LEU A 64 -8.01 0.75 -6.20
N ASN A 65 -8.88 0.05 -6.92
CA ASN A 65 -8.51 -1.16 -7.66
C ASN A 65 -7.43 -0.87 -8.70
N VAL A 66 -7.60 0.20 -9.48
CA VAL A 66 -6.61 0.69 -10.45
C VAL A 66 -5.28 1.02 -9.78
N LEU A 67 -5.32 1.75 -8.66
CA LEU A 67 -4.12 2.12 -7.91
C LEU A 67 -3.39 0.88 -7.39
N LEU A 68 -4.09 -0.02 -6.69
CA LEU A 68 -3.50 -1.22 -6.10
C LEU A 68 -2.87 -2.11 -7.17
N TYR A 69 -3.55 -2.30 -8.30
CA TYR A 69 -3.02 -3.09 -9.41
C TYR A 69 -1.68 -2.55 -9.91
N ASN A 70 -1.63 -1.26 -10.24
CA ASN A 70 -0.42 -0.65 -10.78
C ASN A 70 0.69 -0.54 -9.73
N LEU A 71 0.32 -0.29 -8.48
CA LEU A 71 1.24 -0.16 -7.36
C LEU A 71 1.92 -1.50 -7.03
N HIS A 72 1.16 -2.61 -6.96
CA HIS A 72 1.73 -3.94 -6.77
C HIS A 72 2.68 -4.32 -7.92
N ARG A 73 2.28 -4.06 -9.17
CA ARG A 73 3.13 -4.28 -10.35
C ARG A 73 4.44 -3.51 -10.27
N PHE A 74 4.38 -2.23 -9.92
CA PHE A 74 5.55 -1.35 -9.84
C PHE A 74 6.49 -1.75 -8.69
N LEU A 75 5.96 -1.94 -7.49
CA LEU A 75 6.77 -2.19 -6.29
C LEU A 75 7.38 -3.60 -6.28
N ALA A 76 6.69 -4.60 -6.84
CA ALA A 76 7.23 -5.95 -6.94
C ALA A 76 8.51 -5.98 -7.80
N GLN A 77 8.58 -5.16 -8.85
CA GLN A 77 9.75 -5.05 -9.72
C GLN A 77 10.94 -4.38 -9.02
N GLN A 78 10.71 -3.64 -7.95
CA GLN A 78 11.74 -2.98 -7.16
C GLN A 78 12.34 -3.87 -6.07
N GLN A 79 11.87 -5.11 -5.91
CA GLN A 79 12.35 -6.05 -4.88
C GLN A 79 12.28 -5.47 -3.45
N LEU A 80 11.22 -4.70 -3.17
CA LEU A 80 10.96 -4.10 -1.86
C LEU A 80 10.27 -5.09 -0.91
N ASP A 81 10.58 -5.02 0.39
CA ASP A 81 9.72 -5.59 1.45
C ASP A 81 8.67 -4.51 1.78
N TYR A 82 7.44 -4.66 1.31
CA TYR A 82 6.42 -3.62 1.46
C TYR A 82 5.07 -4.14 1.96
N GLY A 83 4.33 -3.25 2.62
CA GLY A 83 2.93 -3.45 2.99
C GLY A 83 2.09 -2.25 2.59
N VAL A 84 0.93 -2.52 1.98
CA VAL A 84 -0.03 -1.49 1.58
C VAL A 84 -1.19 -1.46 2.57
N PHE A 85 -1.46 -0.29 3.15
CA PHE A 85 -2.51 -0.07 4.14
C PHE A 85 -3.47 0.99 3.62
N VAL A 86 -4.71 0.59 3.37
CA VAL A 86 -5.77 1.49 2.95
C VAL A 86 -6.49 2.02 4.19
N ILE A 87 -6.48 3.34 4.37
CA ILE A 87 -7.08 4.02 5.52
C ILE A 87 -8.39 4.65 5.06
N GLU A 88 -9.52 4.02 5.41
CA GLU A 88 -10.86 4.46 5.07
C GLU A 88 -11.29 5.67 5.94
N GLN A 89 -11.65 6.78 5.28
CA GLN A 89 -12.23 7.95 5.95
C GLN A 89 -13.75 7.76 6.10
N VAL A 90 -14.21 7.69 7.36
CA VAL A 90 -15.60 7.32 7.70
C VAL A 90 -16.53 8.53 7.90
N SER A 91 -16.20 9.77 7.45
CA SER A 91 -17.07 10.94 7.68
C SER A 91 -17.15 11.97 6.53
N GLU A 92 -18.37 12.48 6.30
CA GLU A 92 -18.71 13.62 5.43
C GLU A 92 -18.59 14.99 6.14
N ALA A 93 -18.70 14.99 7.48
CA ALA A 93 -18.45 16.17 8.30
C ALA A 93 -17.02 16.13 8.85
N TYR A 94 -16.33 17.27 8.84
CA TYR A 94 -15.17 17.51 9.69
C TYR A 94 -15.62 17.55 11.16
N TYR A 95 -15.99 16.40 11.72
CA TYR A 95 -15.93 16.23 13.15
C TYR A 95 -14.46 16.07 13.50
N VAL A 96 -13.89 17.07 14.16
CA VAL A 96 -12.65 16.91 14.92
C VAL A 96 -12.97 15.94 16.06
N VAL A 97 -12.99 14.64 15.76
CA VAL A 97 -13.00 13.61 16.79
C VAL A 97 -11.54 13.44 17.20
N THR A 98 -11.18 14.25 18.20
CA THR A 98 -10.07 14.08 19.15
C THR A 98 -8.69 13.78 18.56
N SER A 99 -7.79 14.78 18.65
CA SER A 99 -6.34 14.60 18.58
C SER A 99 -5.85 13.68 17.46
N THR A 100 -5.46 14.33 16.37
CA THR A 100 -4.64 13.86 15.24
C THR A 100 -3.39 13.04 15.60
N ALA A 101 -3.11 12.83 16.89
CA ALA A 101 -2.14 11.86 17.36
C ALA A 101 -2.64 10.41 17.26
N VAL A 102 -3.91 10.07 17.50
CA VAL A 102 -4.28 8.66 17.79
C VAL A 102 -4.38 7.78 16.56
N THR A 103 -4.98 8.19 15.45
CA THR A 103 -5.05 7.36 14.22
C THR A 103 -3.68 7.18 13.56
N SER A 104 -2.84 8.22 13.62
CA SER A 104 -1.45 8.17 13.16
C SER A 104 -0.56 7.35 14.11
N PHE A 105 -0.71 7.49 15.44
CA PHE A 105 -0.01 6.63 16.41
C PHE A 105 -0.50 5.19 16.32
N PHE A 106 -1.80 4.92 16.13
CA PHE A 106 -2.34 3.57 16.03
C PHE A 106 -1.87 2.89 14.75
N CYS A 107 -1.80 3.61 13.61
CA CYS A 107 -1.15 3.11 12.40
C CYS A 107 0.36 2.88 12.60
N ILE A 108 1.09 3.82 13.20
CA ILE A 108 2.54 3.68 13.44
C ILE A 108 2.84 2.56 14.47
N PHE A 109 1.98 2.37 15.48
CA PHE A 109 2.09 1.32 16.47
C PHE A 109 1.68 -0.05 15.89
N ALA A 110 0.68 -0.10 15.00
CA ALA A 110 0.32 -1.28 14.21
C ALA A 110 1.44 -1.67 13.21
N VAL A 111 2.20 -0.70 12.69
CA VAL A 111 3.37 -0.97 11.84
C VAL A 111 4.57 -1.46 12.67
N ARG A 112 4.71 -1.09 13.94
CA ARG A 112 5.80 -1.57 14.83
C ARG A 112 5.55 -2.94 15.46
N ASN A 113 4.30 -3.38 15.60
CA ASN A 113 3.97 -4.71 16.13
C ASN A 113 3.40 -5.60 15.03
N SER A 114 4.12 -6.66 14.65
CA SER A 114 3.77 -7.63 13.60
C SER A 114 2.47 -8.42 13.82
N HIS A 115 1.64 -8.06 14.81
CA HIS A 115 0.52 -8.86 15.30
C HIS A 115 -0.87 -8.21 15.14
N PHE A 116 -1.00 -7.02 14.55
CA PHE A 116 -2.31 -6.43 14.29
C PHE A 116 -2.55 -6.24 12.78
N LEU A 117 -3.09 -7.30 12.18
CA LEU A 117 -3.84 -7.25 10.93
C LEU A 117 -5.24 -6.75 11.26
N PHE A 118 -5.66 -5.61 10.73
CA PHE A 118 -7.07 -5.36 10.40
C PHE A 118 -7.20 -4.16 9.45
N ALA A 119 -7.66 -4.43 8.23
CA ALA A 119 -8.44 -3.51 7.42
C ALA A 119 -9.32 -4.37 6.49
N LYS A 120 -10.49 -4.75 7.04
CA LYS A 120 -11.73 -5.30 6.45
C LYS A 120 -11.68 -6.46 5.44
N SER A 121 -12.33 -7.57 5.86
CA SER A 121 -13.10 -8.49 5.01
C SER A 121 -14.29 -7.79 4.35
#